data_AF-A0A850AZ41-F1
#
_entry.id   AF-A0A850AZ41-F1
#
_cell.length_a   1.000
_cell.length_b   1.000
_cell.length_c   1.000
_cell.angle_alpha   90.00
_cell.angle_beta   90.00
_cell.angle_gamma   90.00
#
_symmetry.space_group_name_H-M   'P 1'
#
loop_
_entity.id
_entity.type
_entity.pdbx_description
1 polymer ?
#
loop_
_entity_poly.entity_id
_entity_poly.type
_entity_poly.pdbx_seq_one_letter_code
_entity_poly.pdbx_strand_id
1 'polypeptide(L)'
;MKRLLVAVVCLAVALLSISPALAQTKSSGQKSQNSKQKGKSGKGGKSSGSKNTGKSAPKGGGAGSESTKQSGASQGNKPKTDTKVKGGVDTKASSSTVEDDGASGPDKAFNYGALTSVALYNGKDLTGWSLRRADGKNAWKPDGPMLTNTEPGTDLVSDRKFSDFELHLEVNVPKNGNSGVYLQGRYEIQIADSAGATDLTNGMMGAIYGKVAPRLNAAKPANEWQTLDVHFQQALRDESGAIIAKARVTIILNDEIIADNVEIDGVTGGALDAAEGTPGPLMLQGDHTAVQYRNILIKELPSRSLPPAVMDDEPGAKPPPPIDKG
;
A
#
# COMPACT_ATOMS: atom_id res chain seq x y z
N MET A 1 22.07 -31.51 -60.42
CA MET A 1 21.76 -31.45 -58.96
C MET A 1 22.37 -30.16 -58.41
N LYS A 2 21.65 -29.42 -57.54
CA LYS A 2 22.09 -28.25 -56.72
C LYS A 2 22.91 -27.16 -57.48
N ARG A 3 22.35 -26.02 -57.89
CA ARG A 3 21.99 -24.82 -57.08
C ARG A 3 23.06 -24.41 -56.06
N LEU A 4 23.41 -23.14 -55.83
CA LEU A 4 23.16 -21.83 -56.49
C LEU A 4 23.85 -20.76 -55.61
N LEU A 5 24.58 -19.76 -56.14
CA LEU A 5 24.55 -18.37 -55.64
C LEU A 5 25.31 -17.40 -56.57
N VAL A 6 24.82 -16.15 -56.67
CA VAL A 6 25.31 -15.08 -57.57
C VAL A 6 25.25 -13.74 -56.82
N ALA A 7 26.27 -12.88 -57.05
CA ALA A 7 26.41 -11.41 -56.87
C ALA A 7 25.66 -10.68 -55.71
N VAL A 8 26.25 -9.79 -54.88
CA VAL A 8 27.25 -8.69 -55.07
C VAL A 8 26.73 -7.44 -55.81
N VAL A 9 26.40 -6.39 -55.04
CA VAL A 9 26.46 -4.93 -55.34
C VAL A 9 26.61 -4.24 -53.95
N CYS A 10 27.70 -3.55 -53.56
CA CYS A 10 28.16 -2.18 -53.89
C CYS A 10 27.12 -1.07 -53.52
N LEU A 11 27.43 0.13 -52.98
CA LEU A 11 28.67 0.93 -52.87
C LEU A 11 28.51 2.12 -51.86
N ALA A 12 29.57 2.50 -51.09
CA ALA A 12 29.89 3.82 -50.46
C ALA A 12 28.84 4.50 -49.50
N VAL A 13 29.13 5.47 -48.61
CA VAL A 13 30.06 6.63 -48.61
C VAL A 13 30.54 7.04 -47.18
N ALA A 14 31.79 7.50 -47.09
CA ALA A 14 32.47 8.44 -46.15
C ALA A 14 31.88 8.76 -44.74
N LEU A 15 32.56 8.51 -43.60
CA LEU A 15 33.71 9.22 -42.94
C LEU A 15 33.32 10.32 -41.91
N LEU A 16 33.83 10.15 -40.67
CA LEU A 16 34.17 11.11 -39.58
C LEU A 16 33.41 12.47 -39.49
N SER A 17 32.95 12.92 -38.32
CA SER A 17 33.87 13.35 -37.23
C SER A 17 33.22 13.65 -35.86
N ILE A 18 33.91 13.19 -34.80
CA ILE A 18 34.37 13.94 -33.60
C ILE A 18 33.32 14.69 -32.73
N SER A 19 33.16 14.21 -31.49
CA SER A 19 32.62 14.98 -30.35
C SER A 19 33.70 15.90 -29.74
N PRO A 20 33.29 16.99 -29.06
CA PRO A 20 33.84 17.24 -27.73
C PRO A 20 32.79 17.59 -26.68
N ALA A 21 33.20 17.53 -25.40
CA ALA A 21 32.34 17.65 -24.23
C ALA A 21 32.52 18.99 -23.47
N LEU A 22 31.58 19.24 -22.55
CA LEU A 22 31.65 20.13 -21.38
C LEU A 22 31.96 21.64 -21.58
N ALA A 23 31.05 22.47 -21.06
CA ALA A 23 31.38 23.76 -20.47
C ALA A 23 30.55 23.98 -19.20
N GLN A 24 31.21 24.14 -18.05
CA GLN A 24 30.60 24.71 -16.84
C GLN A 24 30.70 26.24 -16.91
N THR A 25 29.69 26.94 -16.39
CA THR A 25 29.82 28.38 -16.06
C THR A 25 29.37 28.64 -14.63
N LYS A 26 30.33 29.05 -13.78
CA LYS A 26 30.04 29.79 -12.55
C LYS A 26 29.96 31.27 -12.92
N SER A 27 29.05 32.01 -12.29
CA SER A 27 29.16 33.47 -12.19
C SER A 27 28.69 33.95 -10.81
N SER A 28 29.24 35.09 -10.40
CA SER A 28 29.14 35.70 -9.07
C SER A 28 27.74 36.22 -8.73
N GLY A 29 27.40 36.21 -7.44
CA GLY A 29 26.17 36.83 -6.92
C GLY A 29 26.33 38.31 -6.56
N GLN A 30 25.21 38.96 -6.22
CA GLN A 30 25.19 40.31 -5.64
C GLN A 30 24.02 40.45 -4.65
N LYS A 31 24.27 41.09 -3.50
CA LYS A 31 23.25 41.41 -2.47
C LYS A 31 22.51 42.71 -2.83
N SER A 32 21.21 42.76 -2.58
CA SER A 32 20.43 43.99 -2.28
C SER A 32 19.15 43.58 -1.54
N GLN A 33 19.03 43.79 -0.23
CA GLN A 33 18.49 45.00 0.42
C GLN A 33 17.03 45.38 0.08
N ASN A 34 16.11 44.74 0.79
CA ASN A 34 15.03 45.33 1.60
C ASN A 34 14.56 46.78 1.27
N SER A 35 13.30 46.94 0.85
CA SER A 35 12.51 48.14 1.20
C SER A 35 11.00 47.85 1.25
N LYS A 36 10.35 48.30 2.33
CA LYS A 36 8.89 48.40 2.45
C LYS A 36 8.43 49.69 1.75
N GLN A 37 7.29 49.68 1.05
CA GLN A 37 6.45 50.89 1.04
C GLN A 37 4.95 50.63 0.89
N LYS A 38 4.16 51.51 1.53
CA LYS A 38 2.69 51.56 1.59
C LYS A 38 2.12 52.50 0.52
N GLY A 39 0.91 52.21 0.02
CA GLY A 39 0.01 53.14 -0.68
C GLY A 39 -1.07 52.35 -1.43
N LYS A 40 -2.37 52.24 -1.08
CA LYS A 40 -3.44 53.08 -0.47
C LYS A 40 -4.37 53.68 -1.54
N SER A 41 -5.69 53.42 -1.37
CA SER A 41 -6.88 53.94 -2.12
C SER A 41 -7.00 53.59 -3.62
N GLY A 42 -8.17 53.32 -4.22
CA GLY A 42 -9.59 53.16 -3.80
C GLY A 42 -10.36 52.40 -4.91
N LYS A 43 -11.70 52.29 -5.02
CA LYS A 43 -12.86 52.93 -4.36
C LYS A 43 -14.17 52.22 -4.80
N GLY A 44 -15.11 51.93 -3.88
CA GLY A 44 -16.52 51.54 -4.15
C GLY A 44 -16.81 50.05 -4.45
N GLY A 45 -17.95 49.46 -4.07
CA GLY A 45 -19.01 49.94 -3.16
C GLY A 45 -20.34 49.17 -3.24
N LYS A 46 -21.00 48.94 -2.08
CA LYS A 46 -22.35 48.30 -1.86
C LYS A 46 -22.41 46.78 -2.18
N SER A 47 -23.16 45.92 -1.49
CA SER A 47 -23.96 45.91 -0.22
C SER A 47 -24.28 44.42 0.13
N SER A 48 -24.71 43.96 1.31
CA SER A 48 -25.21 44.55 2.58
C SER A 48 -24.77 43.65 3.78
N GLY A 49 -24.95 43.98 5.07
CA GLY A 49 -26.15 43.75 5.92
C GLY A 49 -26.32 42.25 6.31
N SER A 50 -26.27 41.80 7.57
CA SER A 50 -26.52 42.49 8.84
C SER A 50 -25.69 41.95 10.04
N LYS A 51 -25.46 42.86 10.98
CA LYS A 51 -25.35 42.80 12.47
C LYS A 51 -25.81 41.49 13.14
N ASN A 52 -25.35 41.10 14.35
CA ASN A 52 -24.98 41.98 15.46
C ASN A 52 -23.95 41.38 16.46
N THR A 53 -23.24 42.32 17.07
CA THR A 53 -22.36 42.30 18.25
C THR A 53 -22.84 41.56 19.51
N GLY A 54 -21.90 41.09 20.35
CA GLY A 54 -22.18 40.71 21.74
C GLY A 54 -20.93 40.32 22.55
N LYS A 55 -20.30 41.28 23.23
CA LYS A 55 -19.08 41.09 24.06
C LYS A 55 -19.41 41.37 25.53
N SER A 56 -19.11 40.46 26.46
CA SER A 56 -18.94 40.75 27.91
C SER A 56 -18.45 39.54 28.71
N ALA A 57 -17.73 39.82 29.80
CA ALA A 57 -17.25 38.93 30.86
C ALA A 57 -17.09 39.80 32.15
N PRO A 58 -16.62 39.30 33.31
CA PRO A 58 -17.03 38.12 34.10
C PRO A 58 -17.37 38.49 35.58
N LYS A 59 -17.86 37.53 36.39
CA LYS A 59 -17.91 37.42 37.90
C LYS A 59 -18.90 36.29 38.27
N GLY A 60 -18.84 35.53 39.38
CA GLY A 60 -17.85 35.36 40.47
C GLY A 60 -18.46 34.66 41.72
N GLY A 61 -17.71 33.79 42.42
CA GLY A 61 -18.09 33.12 43.70
C GLY A 61 -18.91 31.81 43.56
N GLY A 62 -18.86 30.82 44.47
CA GLY A 62 -18.04 30.61 45.69
C GLY A 62 -18.53 29.41 46.55
N ALA A 63 -17.66 28.83 47.39
CA ALA A 63 -17.86 27.65 48.28
C ALA A 63 -18.08 26.27 47.58
N GLY A 64 -17.67 25.12 48.13
CA GLY A 64 -16.80 24.88 49.30
C GLY A 64 -17.25 23.72 50.20
N SER A 65 -16.56 22.56 50.14
CA SER A 65 -16.43 21.63 51.27
C SER A 65 -15.29 20.62 51.04
N GLU A 66 -14.46 20.44 52.06
CA GLU A 66 -13.52 19.32 52.20
C GLU A 66 -14.20 18.17 52.97
N SER A 67 -13.77 16.93 52.75
CA SER A 67 -13.74 15.93 53.83
C SER A 67 -12.57 14.96 53.65
N THR A 68 -12.10 14.41 54.76
CA THR A 68 -10.70 13.97 54.91
C THR A 68 -10.65 12.55 55.50
N LYS A 69 -9.70 11.73 55.03
CA LYS A 69 -9.08 10.54 55.68
C LYS A 69 -9.97 9.59 56.53
N GLN A 70 -9.87 8.28 56.25
CA GLN A 70 -9.13 7.27 57.07
C GLN A 70 -9.37 5.85 56.51
N SER A 71 -8.34 5.08 56.14
CA SER A 71 -7.55 4.14 56.96
C SER A 71 -8.32 2.89 57.43
N GLY A 72 -7.91 1.71 56.95
CA GLY A 72 -8.35 0.42 57.44
C GLY A 72 -7.55 -0.71 56.80
N ALA A 73 -6.67 -1.36 57.56
CA ALA A 73 -5.93 -2.54 57.15
C ALA A 73 -6.45 -3.78 57.87
N SER A 74 -6.52 -4.95 57.22
CA SER A 74 -6.20 -6.23 57.88
C SER A 74 -6.04 -7.41 56.90
N GLN A 75 -4.85 -8.02 56.96
CA GLN A 75 -4.52 -9.46 57.03
C GLN A 75 -5.46 -10.56 56.49
N GLY A 76 -4.82 -11.56 55.86
CA GLY A 76 -5.19 -12.98 55.92
C GLY A 76 -6.17 -13.47 54.84
N ASN A 77 -6.08 -14.71 54.33
CA ASN A 77 -5.22 -15.84 54.71
C ASN A 77 -4.97 -16.77 53.50
N LYS A 78 -3.89 -17.56 53.54
CA LYS A 78 -3.60 -18.64 52.57
C LYS A 78 -3.70 -19.99 53.28
N PRO A 79 -4.08 -21.07 52.58
CA PRO A 79 -3.42 -22.37 52.83
C PRO A 79 -2.66 -22.90 51.61
N LYS A 80 -1.59 -23.66 51.88
CA LYS A 80 -0.93 -24.59 50.93
C LYS A 80 -1.31 -26.02 51.30
N THR A 81 -1.31 -26.92 50.33
CA THR A 81 -0.65 -28.25 50.34
C THR A 81 -0.65 -28.73 48.88
N ASP A 82 0.49 -28.97 48.21
CA ASP A 82 1.46 -30.05 48.39
C ASP A 82 0.92 -31.45 48.02
N THR A 83 1.38 -31.99 46.88
CA THR A 83 1.81 -33.40 46.74
C THR A 83 2.77 -33.52 45.55
N LYS A 84 3.84 -34.30 45.74
CA LYS A 84 4.91 -34.60 44.78
C LYS A 84 5.10 -36.11 44.74
N VAL A 85 5.08 -36.73 43.56
CA VAL A 85 5.53 -38.12 43.39
C VAL A 85 6.48 -38.19 42.20
N LYS A 86 7.62 -38.87 42.40
CA LYS A 86 8.56 -39.28 41.35
C LYS A 86 8.19 -40.68 40.87
N GLY A 87 8.43 -40.97 39.59
CA GLY A 87 8.50 -42.34 39.07
C GLY A 87 8.73 -42.30 37.57
N GLY A 88 9.80 -42.92 37.10
CA GLY A 88 10.05 -43.15 35.68
C GLY A 88 10.71 -44.50 35.47
N VAL A 89 10.65 -45.02 34.25
CA VAL A 89 11.66 -45.84 33.55
C VAL A 89 11.03 -46.41 32.27
N ASP A 90 11.67 -46.06 31.16
CA ASP A 90 11.88 -46.79 29.90
C ASP A 90 10.83 -47.77 29.35
N THR A 91 10.33 -47.47 28.14
CA THR A 91 10.35 -48.43 27.02
C THR A 91 10.82 -47.73 25.74
N LYS A 92 11.47 -48.50 24.85
CA LYS A 92 12.23 -47.99 23.69
C LYS A 92 11.56 -48.40 22.37
N ALA A 93 11.36 -47.39 21.51
CA ALA A 93 11.17 -47.48 20.05
C ALA A 93 10.00 -48.32 19.49
N SER A 94 9.10 -47.63 18.79
CA SER A 94 8.75 -48.01 17.42
C SER A 94 8.60 -46.76 16.54
N SER A 95 8.96 -46.89 15.28
CA SER A 95 8.81 -45.85 14.26
C SER A 95 7.37 -45.84 13.74
N SER A 96 6.70 -44.70 13.79
CA SER A 96 5.49 -44.44 13.00
C SER A 96 5.46 -42.98 12.57
N THR A 97 5.35 -42.78 11.26
CA THR A 97 5.01 -41.51 10.61
C THR A 97 3.71 -40.95 11.20
N VAL A 98 3.69 -39.66 11.49
CA VAL A 98 2.45 -38.92 11.77
C VAL A 98 2.17 -38.04 10.56
N GLU A 99 1.11 -38.38 9.84
CA GLU A 99 0.51 -37.53 8.82
C GLU A 99 -0.52 -36.60 9.49
N ASP A 100 -0.58 -35.38 8.97
CA ASP A 100 -1.66 -34.38 9.00
C ASP A 100 -2.88 -34.59 9.94
N ASP A 101 -3.10 -33.62 10.83
CA ASP A 101 -4.42 -33.30 11.37
C ASP A 101 -4.72 -31.79 11.47
N GLY A 102 -5.37 -31.22 10.45
CA GLY A 102 -6.51 -30.33 10.73
C GLY A 102 -6.56 -28.93 10.09
N ALA A 103 -6.08 -28.74 8.87
CA ALA A 103 -6.46 -27.55 8.09
C ALA A 103 -7.79 -27.80 7.33
N SER A 104 -8.93 -27.35 7.88
CA SER A 104 -10.20 -27.34 7.13
C SER A 104 -11.18 -26.21 7.52
N GLY A 105 -11.22 -25.19 6.66
CA GLY A 105 -12.31 -24.22 6.53
C GLY A 105 -12.40 -23.81 5.05
N PRO A 106 -13.59 -23.83 4.40
CA PRO A 106 -13.66 -23.90 2.93
C PRO A 106 -13.63 -22.54 2.20
N ASP A 107 -12.89 -22.52 1.10
CA ASP A 107 -13.13 -21.77 -0.15
C ASP A 107 -13.53 -20.29 -0.08
N LYS A 108 -12.56 -19.41 0.23
CA LYS A 108 -12.25 -18.18 -0.56
C LYS A 108 -10.78 -17.71 -0.46
N ALA A 109 -9.85 -18.56 -0.02
CA ALA A 109 -8.43 -18.21 0.06
C ALA A 109 -7.80 -18.09 -1.35
N PHE A 110 -6.88 -17.12 -1.54
CA PHE A 110 -6.13 -17.01 -2.78
C PHE A 110 -5.27 -18.26 -3.00
N ASN A 111 -5.53 -18.96 -4.10
CA ASN A 111 -4.79 -20.17 -4.44
C ASN A 111 -3.41 -19.78 -4.98
N TYR A 112 -2.41 -19.70 -4.11
CA TYR A 112 -0.99 -19.54 -4.45
C TYR A 112 -0.39 -20.74 -5.23
N GLY A 113 -1.20 -21.67 -5.71
CA GLY A 113 -0.80 -22.88 -6.42
C GLY A 113 -0.21 -22.66 -7.83
N ALA A 114 0.60 -23.65 -8.22
CA ALA A 114 1.22 -23.89 -9.54
C ALA A 114 2.15 -22.81 -10.14
N LEU A 115 1.92 -21.52 -9.86
CA LEU A 115 2.88 -20.45 -10.13
C LEU A 115 3.57 -20.05 -8.82
N THR A 116 4.86 -20.33 -8.71
CA THR A 116 5.63 -20.10 -7.48
C THR A 116 5.60 -18.63 -7.08
N SER A 117 5.00 -18.32 -5.92
CA SER A 117 5.12 -17.00 -5.32
C SER A 117 6.59 -16.69 -4.98
N VAL A 118 6.99 -15.44 -5.16
CA VAL A 118 8.37 -15.00 -4.92
C VAL A 118 8.40 -14.11 -3.69
N ALA A 119 9.24 -14.48 -2.72
CA ALA A 119 9.53 -13.60 -1.58
C ALA A 119 10.26 -12.34 -2.07
N LEU A 120 9.67 -11.16 -1.78
CA LEU A 120 10.29 -9.88 -2.12
C LEU A 120 11.35 -9.45 -1.11
N TYR A 121 11.23 -9.87 0.14
CA TYR A 121 12.28 -9.70 1.15
C TYR A 121 13.05 -11.02 1.34
N ASN A 122 14.38 -10.96 1.33
CA ASN A 122 15.25 -12.13 1.29
C ASN A 122 15.65 -12.69 2.67
N GLY A 123 15.17 -12.07 3.75
CA GLY A 123 15.47 -12.48 5.13
C GLY A 123 16.87 -12.10 5.64
N LYS A 124 17.60 -11.23 4.93
CA LYS A 124 19.01 -10.91 5.21
C LYS A 124 19.36 -9.43 5.05
N ASP A 125 18.95 -8.83 3.95
CA ASP A 125 19.32 -7.47 3.55
C ASP A 125 18.25 -6.82 2.65
N LEU A 126 18.51 -5.59 2.22
CA LEU A 126 17.60 -4.81 1.37
C LEU A 126 17.84 -5.04 -0.14
N THR A 127 18.50 -6.12 -0.56
CA THR A 127 18.69 -6.41 -1.99
C THR A 127 17.33 -6.57 -2.68
N GLY A 128 17.12 -5.85 -3.79
CA GLY A 128 15.82 -5.77 -4.46
C GLY A 128 14.93 -4.63 -3.93
N TRP A 129 15.44 -3.81 -3.01
CA TRP A 129 14.76 -2.65 -2.45
C TRP A 129 15.67 -1.41 -2.43
N SER A 130 15.07 -0.28 -2.76
CA SER A 130 15.69 1.04 -2.73
C SER A 130 14.89 1.99 -1.84
N LEU A 131 15.54 2.97 -1.21
CA LEU A 131 14.80 4.08 -0.59
C LEU A 131 14.16 4.93 -1.68
N ARG A 132 12.90 5.35 -1.49
CA ARG A 132 12.21 6.32 -2.34
C ARG A 132 13.03 7.59 -2.58
N ARG A 133 13.79 7.99 -1.54
CA ARG A 133 14.80 9.04 -1.60
C ARG A 133 16.16 8.47 -1.24
N ALA A 134 17.09 8.47 -2.20
CA ALA A 134 18.45 7.99 -1.98
C ALA A 134 19.24 8.82 -0.95
N ASP A 135 18.86 10.10 -0.74
CA ASP A 135 19.40 10.97 0.32
C ASP A 135 18.63 10.89 1.65
N GLY A 136 17.59 10.05 1.70
CA GLY A 136 16.68 9.91 2.83
C GLY A 136 17.29 9.14 4.00
N LYS A 137 16.74 9.37 5.20
CA LYS A 137 17.10 8.60 6.40
C LYS A 137 16.60 7.17 6.24
N ASN A 138 17.54 6.22 6.14
CA ASN A 138 17.18 4.81 6.25
C ASN A 138 16.85 4.44 7.72
N ALA A 139 15.61 4.03 7.98
CA ALA A 139 15.19 3.46 9.25
C ALA A 139 14.78 1.98 9.13
N TRP A 140 14.91 1.39 7.94
CA TRP A 140 14.64 -0.02 7.65
C TRP A 140 15.81 -0.91 8.06
N LYS A 141 15.51 -1.92 8.88
CA LYS A 141 16.46 -2.88 9.41
C LYS A 141 16.00 -4.30 9.06
N PRO A 142 16.79 -5.03 8.27
CA PRO A 142 16.71 -6.48 8.18
C PRO A 142 16.91 -7.12 9.57
N ASP A 143 16.02 -8.00 9.99
CA ASP A 143 16.11 -8.76 11.24
C ASP A 143 15.61 -10.20 11.03
N GLY A 144 16.47 -11.01 10.42
CA GLY A 144 16.11 -12.35 9.93
C GLY A 144 14.88 -12.29 9.02
N PRO A 145 13.81 -13.08 9.29
CA PRO A 145 12.59 -13.08 8.46
C PRO A 145 11.79 -11.77 8.53
N MET A 146 12.13 -10.85 9.44
CA MET A 146 11.45 -9.56 9.61
C MET A 146 12.18 -8.44 8.87
N LEU A 147 11.40 -7.52 8.33
CA LEU A 147 11.83 -6.23 7.80
C LEU A 147 11.18 -5.14 8.66
N THR A 148 11.98 -4.47 9.50
CA THR A 148 11.47 -3.53 10.51
C THR A 148 11.84 -2.10 10.16
N ASN A 149 10.86 -1.21 10.02
CA ASN A 149 11.10 0.24 10.13
C ASN A 149 11.13 0.61 11.62
N THR A 150 12.25 1.11 12.14
CA THR A 150 12.36 1.37 13.60
C THR A 150 11.84 2.73 14.05
N GLU A 151 11.69 3.69 13.15
CA GLU A 151 11.35 5.08 13.45
C GLU A 151 11.02 5.84 12.14
N PRO A 152 10.48 7.07 12.19
CA PRO A 152 10.30 7.90 10.99
C PRO A 152 11.59 8.03 10.17
N GLY A 153 11.50 7.64 8.89
CA GLY A 153 12.61 7.58 7.95
C GLY A 153 12.17 7.93 6.52
N THR A 154 12.31 6.99 5.60
CA THR A 154 12.02 7.16 4.17
C THR A 154 11.36 5.88 3.64
N ASP A 155 10.38 6.01 2.77
CA ASP A 155 9.67 4.85 2.18
C ASP A 155 10.64 3.90 1.47
N LEU A 156 10.35 2.60 1.57
CA LEU A 156 11.09 1.54 0.90
C LEU A 156 10.33 1.09 -0.34
N VAL A 157 11.01 1.03 -1.49
CA VAL A 157 10.42 0.76 -2.81
C VAL A 157 11.10 -0.47 -3.40
N SER A 158 10.35 -1.44 -3.90
CA SER A 158 10.94 -2.59 -4.58
C SER A 158 11.54 -2.19 -5.92
N ASP A 159 12.69 -2.73 -6.28
CA ASP A 159 13.33 -2.47 -7.58
C ASP A 159 12.52 -3.11 -8.73
N ARG A 160 11.86 -4.25 -8.45
CA ARG A 160 10.92 -4.91 -9.36
C ARG A 160 9.61 -4.13 -9.48
N LYS A 161 8.98 -4.24 -10.64
CA LYS A 161 7.65 -3.68 -10.95
C LYS A 161 6.71 -4.80 -11.38
N PHE A 162 5.43 -4.64 -11.08
CA PHE A 162 4.39 -5.66 -11.24
C PHE A 162 3.15 -5.07 -11.91
N SER A 163 2.45 -5.88 -12.71
CA SER A 163 1.18 -5.54 -13.37
C SER A 163 -0.01 -5.96 -12.50
N ASP A 164 -0.72 -7.02 -12.89
CA ASP A 164 -1.70 -7.72 -12.06
C ASP A 164 -0.96 -8.72 -11.16
N PHE A 165 -1.34 -8.84 -9.89
CA PHE A 165 -0.67 -9.74 -8.93
C PHE A 165 -1.56 -10.13 -7.75
N GLU A 166 -1.22 -11.27 -7.15
CA GLU A 166 -1.59 -11.61 -5.77
C GLU A 166 -0.41 -11.30 -4.85
N LEU A 167 -0.67 -10.69 -3.69
CA LEU A 167 0.31 -10.31 -2.67
C LEU A 167 -0.15 -10.84 -1.31
N HIS A 168 0.70 -11.62 -0.66
CA HIS A 168 0.62 -11.91 0.76
C HIS A 168 1.63 -11.04 1.50
N LEU A 169 1.25 -10.51 2.66
CA LEU A 169 2.21 -10.07 3.67
C LEU A 169 1.63 -10.22 5.07
N GLU A 170 2.53 -10.30 6.04
CA GLU A 170 2.19 -10.12 7.44
C GLU A 170 2.77 -8.80 7.94
N VAL A 171 1.97 -8.04 8.70
CA VAL A 171 2.35 -6.72 9.23
C VAL A 171 2.02 -6.59 10.71
N ASN A 172 2.93 -5.95 11.45
CA ASN A 172 2.77 -5.64 12.87
C ASN A 172 2.98 -4.14 13.07
N VAL A 173 2.00 -3.48 13.70
CA VAL A 173 1.97 -2.03 13.90
C VAL A 173 1.83 -1.72 15.40
N PRO A 174 2.62 -0.79 15.97
CA PRO A 174 2.52 -0.42 17.39
C PRO A 174 1.25 0.40 17.66
N LYS A 175 0.99 0.67 18.94
CA LYS A 175 -0.19 1.46 19.34
C LYS A 175 -0.15 2.88 18.76
N ASN A 176 -1.26 3.32 18.17
CA ASN A 176 -1.38 4.53 17.36
C ASN A 176 -0.41 4.59 16.16
N GLY A 177 0.12 3.44 15.71
CA GLY A 177 1.05 3.37 14.58
C GLY A 177 0.36 3.62 13.25
N ASN A 178 1.14 4.08 12.28
CA ASN A 178 0.72 4.41 10.92
C ASN A 178 1.83 4.05 9.91
N SER A 179 1.45 3.36 8.85
CA SER A 179 2.23 3.06 7.65
C SER A 179 1.25 2.80 6.49
N GLY A 180 1.74 2.36 5.34
CA GLY A 180 0.95 2.10 4.14
C GLY A 180 1.65 1.12 3.22
N VAL A 181 0.87 0.29 2.53
CA VAL A 181 1.34 -0.64 1.49
C VAL A 181 0.80 -0.17 0.15
N TYR A 182 1.68 0.36 -0.69
CA TYR A 182 1.33 0.98 -1.95
C TYR A 182 1.45 -0.01 -3.10
N LEU A 183 0.30 -0.45 -3.60
CA LEU A 183 0.20 -1.26 -4.81
C LEU A 183 0.65 -0.41 -6.01
N GLN A 184 1.58 -0.94 -6.80
CA GLN A 184 2.26 -0.21 -7.89
C GLN A 184 2.91 1.14 -7.48
N GLY A 185 3.14 1.39 -6.19
CA GLY A 185 3.59 2.68 -5.68
C GLY A 185 2.54 3.79 -5.76
N ARG A 186 1.26 3.44 -6.02
CA ARG A 186 0.18 4.39 -6.38
C ARG A 186 -1.09 4.27 -5.54
N TYR A 187 -1.42 3.08 -5.10
CA TYR A 187 -2.68 2.79 -4.42
C TYR A 187 -2.39 2.23 -3.04
N GLU A 188 -2.49 3.10 -2.04
CA GLU A 188 -2.20 2.79 -0.63
C GLU A 188 -3.33 1.97 0.00
N ILE A 189 -2.98 0.76 0.45
CA ILE A 189 -3.68 0.07 1.53
C ILE A 189 -3.12 0.63 2.84
N GLN A 190 -3.98 1.27 3.62
CA GLN A 190 -3.62 1.89 4.89
C GLN A 190 -3.24 0.85 5.94
N ILE A 191 -2.13 1.07 6.66
CA ILE A 191 -1.75 0.28 7.85
C ILE A 191 -1.89 1.19 9.07
N ALA A 192 -2.84 0.91 9.97
CA ALA A 192 -3.09 1.75 11.15
C ALA A 192 -3.54 0.92 12.36
N ASP A 193 -3.19 1.36 13.57
CA ASP A 193 -3.84 0.85 14.78
C ASP A 193 -5.30 1.33 14.85
N SER A 194 -6.23 0.46 14.43
CA SER A 194 -7.67 0.73 14.40
C SER A 194 -8.52 -0.37 15.02
N ALA A 195 -7.93 -1.26 15.82
CA ALA A 195 -8.65 -2.38 16.43
C ALA A 195 -9.80 -1.90 17.33
N GLY A 196 -10.98 -2.50 17.17
CA GLY A 196 -12.18 -2.13 17.96
C GLY A 196 -12.83 -0.80 17.60
N ALA A 197 -12.33 -0.07 16.59
CA ALA A 197 -13.03 1.10 16.05
C ALA A 197 -14.35 0.69 15.39
N THR A 198 -15.46 1.34 15.76
CA THR A 198 -16.80 1.10 15.21
C THR A 198 -17.05 1.84 13.90
N ASP A 199 -16.45 3.02 13.76
CA ASP A 199 -16.67 3.89 12.62
C ASP A 199 -15.73 3.49 11.48
N LEU A 200 -16.31 2.97 10.40
CA LEU A 200 -15.55 2.54 9.23
C LEU A 200 -15.12 3.77 8.42
N THR A 201 -13.82 4.04 8.37
CA THR A 201 -13.26 5.24 7.74
C THR A 201 -12.23 4.87 6.66
N ASN A 202 -11.98 5.79 5.73
CA ASN A 202 -10.98 5.63 4.68
C ASN A 202 -9.53 5.90 5.16
N GLY A 203 -9.29 5.87 6.47
CA GLY A 203 -7.97 6.03 7.10
C GLY A 203 -7.67 4.98 8.18
N MET A 204 -8.42 3.87 8.22
CA MET A 204 -8.20 2.75 9.14
C MET A 204 -7.47 1.59 8.46
N MET A 205 -7.04 0.57 9.24
CA MET A 205 -6.37 -0.63 8.70
C MET A 205 -7.13 -1.23 7.52
N GLY A 206 -6.42 -1.48 6.41
CA GLY A 206 -6.95 -2.11 5.22
C GLY A 206 -7.83 -1.22 4.33
N ALA A 207 -8.05 0.05 4.70
CA ALA A 207 -8.72 1.02 3.84
C ALA A 207 -7.89 1.31 2.58
N ILE A 208 -8.57 1.65 1.47
CA ILE A 208 -7.91 2.27 0.31
C ILE A 208 -7.82 3.76 0.63
N TYR A 209 -6.62 4.24 0.97
CA TYR A 209 -6.45 5.48 1.74
C TYR A 209 -7.09 6.70 1.08
N GLY A 210 -7.92 7.41 1.84
CA GLY A 210 -8.64 8.61 1.40
C GLY A 210 -9.73 8.34 0.35
N LYS A 211 -9.96 7.09 -0.07
CA LYS A 211 -10.90 6.72 -1.14
C LYS A 211 -12.04 5.83 -0.62
N VAL A 212 -11.72 4.66 -0.07
CA VAL A 212 -12.72 3.63 0.28
C VAL A 212 -12.43 3.06 1.66
N ALA A 213 -13.42 3.14 2.55
CA ALA A 213 -13.39 2.47 3.85
C ALA A 213 -13.58 0.95 3.68
N PRO A 214 -12.96 0.10 4.52
CA PRO A 214 -13.21 -1.34 4.49
C PRO A 214 -14.67 -1.64 4.86
N ARG A 215 -15.23 -2.75 4.35
CA ARG A 215 -16.63 -3.14 4.63
C ARG A 215 -16.87 -3.60 6.07
N LEU A 216 -15.81 -3.95 6.80
CA LEU A 216 -15.83 -4.30 8.22
C LEU A 216 -14.43 -4.07 8.82
N ASN A 217 -14.34 -3.96 10.15
CA ASN A 217 -13.07 -3.82 10.84
C ASN A 217 -12.54 -5.18 11.31
N ALA A 218 -11.59 -5.75 10.56
CA ALA A 218 -10.93 -7.02 10.90
C ALA A 218 -9.58 -6.85 11.62
N ALA A 219 -9.22 -5.64 12.05
CA ALA A 219 -7.91 -5.39 12.65
C ALA A 219 -7.78 -6.00 14.05
N LYS A 220 -6.75 -6.83 14.24
CA LYS A 220 -6.29 -7.30 15.57
C LYS A 220 -5.64 -6.13 16.34
N PRO A 221 -5.59 -6.18 17.69
CA PRO A 221 -4.93 -5.18 18.51
C PRO A 221 -3.51 -4.79 18.09
N ALA A 222 -3.09 -3.58 18.45
CA ALA A 222 -1.71 -3.12 18.29
C ALA A 222 -0.69 -4.11 18.85
N ASN A 223 0.43 -4.26 18.14
CA ASN A 223 1.50 -5.24 18.37
C ASN A 223 1.13 -6.70 18.07
N GLU A 224 -0.06 -7.01 17.57
CA GLU A 224 -0.38 -8.31 16.98
C GLU A 224 -0.12 -8.33 15.47
N TRP A 225 0.24 -9.52 14.96
CA TRP A 225 0.46 -9.74 13.53
C TRP A 225 -0.88 -9.85 12.78
N GLN A 226 -1.05 -8.97 11.81
CA GLN A 226 -2.12 -9.00 10.82
C GLN A 226 -1.66 -9.83 9.62
N THR A 227 -2.52 -10.69 9.07
CA THR A 227 -2.35 -11.25 7.72
C THR A 227 -3.07 -10.35 6.72
N LEU A 228 -2.42 -9.99 5.62
CA LEU A 228 -2.98 -9.16 4.55
C LEU A 228 -2.75 -9.86 3.20
N ASP A 229 -3.84 -10.30 2.59
CA ASP A 229 -3.84 -10.89 1.25
C ASP A 229 -4.57 -9.95 0.28
N VAL A 230 -3.95 -9.73 -0.89
CA VAL A 230 -4.39 -8.73 -1.86
C VAL A 230 -4.38 -9.33 -3.25
N HIS A 231 -5.50 -9.24 -3.96
CA HIS A 231 -5.53 -9.44 -5.42
C HIS A 231 -5.66 -8.09 -6.08
N PHE A 232 -4.58 -7.65 -6.70
CA PHE A 232 -4.50 -6.37 -7.38
C PHE A 232 -4.66 -6.53 -8.89
N GLN A 233 -5.48 -5.65 -9.45
CA GLN A 233 -5.77 -5.53 -10.85
C GLN A 233 -5.39 -4.12 -11.31
N GLN A 234 -4.39 -4.02 -12.18
CA GLN A 234 -3.93 -2.77 -12.77
C GLN A 234 -5.06 -2.06 -13.56
N ALA A 235 -5.01 -0.74 -13.66
CA ALA A 235 -5.79 -0.04 -14.69
C ALA A 235 -5.38 -0.49 -16.12
N LEU A 236 -6.28 -0.31 -17.09
CA LEU A 236 -6.02 -0.56 -18.51
C LEU A 236 -6.13 0.75 -19.29
N ARG A 237 -5.26 0.92 -20.28
CA ARG A 237 -5.28 2.04 -21.23
C ARG A 237 -5.62 1.57 -22.63
N ASP A 238 -6.25 2.45 -23.41
CA ASP A 238 -6.33 2.30 -24.87
C ASP A 238 -5.05 2.78 -25.57
N GLU A 239 -5.03 2.69 -26.90
CA GLU A 239 -3.91 3.14 -27.74
C GLU A 239 -3.68 4.67 -27.70
N SER A 240 -4.70 5.46 -27.33
CA SER A 240 -4.56 6.91 -27.10
C SER A 240 -3.93 7.23 -25.74
N GLY A 241 -3.83 6.23 -24.85
CA GLY A 241 -3.38 6.37 -23.48
C GLY A 241 -4.49 6.77 -22.51
N ALA A 242 -5.77 6.79 -22.90
CA ALA A 242 -6.87 7.05 -21.98
C ALA A 242 -7.12 5.83 -21.09
N ILE A 243 -7.50 6.05 -19.82
CA ILE A 243 -7.85 4.96 -18.89
C ILE A 243 -9.26 4.45 -19.26
N ILE A 244 -9.35 3.20 -19.68
CA ILE A 244 -10.60 2.54 -20.11
C ILE A 244 -11.10 1.48 -19.11
N ALA A 245 -10.24 1.05 -18.18
CA ALA A 245 -10.65 0.39 -16.95
C ALA A 245 -9.75 0.87 -15.81
N LYS A 246 -10.33 1.27 -14.68
CA LYS A 246 -9.56 1.67 -13.49
C LYS A 246 -8.95 0.46 -12.78
N ALA A 247 -7.99 0.72 -11.90
CA ALA A 247 -7.43 -0.30 -11.03
C ALA A 247 -8.51 -0.88 -10.10
N ARG A 248 -8.39 -2.15 -9.77
CA ARG A 248 -9.31 -2.89 -8.89
C ARG A 248 -8.54 -3.68 -7.84
N VAL A 249 -9.16 -3.89 -6.69
CA VAL A 249 -8.54 -4.64 -5.60
C VAL A 249 -9.56 -5.44 -4.79
N THR A 250 -9.19 -6.69 -4.47
CA THR A 250 -9.77 -7.45 -3.36
C THR A 250 -8.74 -7.49 -2.25
N ILE A 251 -9.15 -7.18 -1.03
CA ILE A 251 -8.30 -7.16 0.17
C ILE A 251 -8.94 -8.05 1.23
N ILE A 252 -8.15 -8.98 1.75
CA ILE A 252 -8.47 -9.85 2.87
C ILE A 252 -7.53 -9.48 4.01
N LEU A 253 -8.08 -9.27 5.21
CA LEU A 253 -7.36 -8.91 6.42
C LEU A 253 -7.78 -9.87 7.52
N ASN A 254 -6.86 -10.67 8.04
CA ASN A 254 -7.16 -11.69 9.07
C ASN A 254 -8.33 -12.61 8.67
N ASP A 255 -8.21 -13.22 7.49
CA ASP A 255 -9.18 -14.15 6.88
C ASP A 255 -10.55 -13.54 6.50
N GLU A 256 -10.82 -12.31 6.91
CA GLU A 256 -12.02 -11.54 6.54
C GLU A 256 -11.78 -10.71 5.27
N ILE A 257 -12.65 -10.85 4.28
CA ILE A 257 -12.61 -10.00 3.08
C ILE A 257 -13.12 -8.61 3.48
N ILE A 258 -12.26 -7.59 3.38
CA ILE A 258 -12.57 -6.20 3.77
C ILE A 258 -12.75 -5.25 2.58
N ALA A 259 -12.31 -5.66 1.38
CA ALA A 259 -12.66 -5.04 0.10
C ALA A 259 -12.82 -6.16 -0.94
N ASP A 260 -13.84 -6.11 -1.79
CA ASP A 260 -14.13 -7.17 -2.77
C ASP A 260 -14.30 -6.56 -4.17
N ASN A 261 -13.32 -6.78 -5.05
CA ASN A 261 -13.22 -6.27 -6.41
C ASN A 261 -13.53 -4.75 -6.54
N VAL A 262 -13.09 -3.97 -5.54
CA VAL A 262 -13.36 -2.55 -5.41
C VAL A 262 -12.57 -1.78 -6.47
N GLU A 263 -13.24 -0.88 -7.18
CA GLU A 263 -12.61 0.04 -8.12
C GLU A 263 -11.94 1.20 -7.37
N ILE A 264 -10.70 1.52 -7.76
CA ILE A 264 -9.91 2.60 -7.17
C ILE A 264 -9.99 3.83 -8.07
N ASP A 265 -10.57 4.92 -7.54
CA ASP A 265 -10.75 6.17 -8.28
C ASP A 265 -9.46 7.01 -8.30
N GLY A 266 -8.52 6.63 -9.16
CA GLY A 266 -7.22 7.26 -9.31
C GLY A 266 -6.25 6.99 -8.15
N VAL A 267 -5.03 7.52 -8.26
CA VAL A 267 -3.98 7.31 -7.24
C VAL A 267 -4.36 7.90 -5.86
N THR A 268 -3.81 7.31 -4.79
CA THR A 268 -3.98 7.79 -3.41
C THR A 268 -3.00 8.93 -3.10
N GLY A 269 -3.12 9.53 -1.90
CA GLY A 269 -2.05 10.37 -1.36
C GLY A 269 -0.72 9.60 -1.29
N GLY A 270 0.40 10.32 -1.25
CA GLY A 270 1.74 9.73 -1.09
C GLY A 270 2.31 8.98 -2.30
N ALA A 271 1.55 8.78 -3.39
CA ALA A 271 1.97 8.02 -4.59
C ALA A 271 3.32 8.47 -5.19
N LEU A 272 4.03 7.54 -5.84
CA LEU A 272 5.29 7.78 -6.56
C LEU A 272 5.09 8.58 -7.85
N ASP A 273 4.03 8.26 -8.60
CA ASP A 273 3.64 8.89 -9.85
C ASP A 273 2.12 8.74 -10.09
N ALA A 274 1.62 9.32 -11.20
CA ALA A 274 0.23 9.16 -11.66
C ALA A 274 0.12 8.31 -12.95
N ALA A 275 1.11 7.48 -13.23
CA ALA A 275 1.20 6.66 -14.45
C ALA A 275 0.38 5.37 -14.35
N GLU A 276 -0.89 5.48 -13.95
CA GLU A 276 -1.85 4.37 -13.86
C GLU A 276 -1.84 3.52 -15.13
N GLY A 277 -2.08 2.21 -15.04
CA GLY A 277 -2.06 1.35 -16.23
C GLY A 277 -0.67 1.07 -16.80
N THR A 278 0.37 1.29 -16.00
CA THR A 278 1.73 0.79 -16.26
C THR A 278 2.22 -0.03 -15.07
N PRO A 279 3.14 -1.01 -15.26
CA PRO A 279 3.68 -1.77 -14.13
C PRO A 279 4.38 -0.86 -13.12
N GLY A 280 4.18 -1.11 -11.83
CA GLY A 280 4.75 -0.30 -10.74
C GLY A 280 5.30 -1.15 -9.59
N PRO A 281 6.16 -0.58 -8.73
CA PRO A 281 6.78 -1.32 -7.62
C PRO A 281 5.79 -1.56 -6.47
N LEU A 282 6.15 -2.41 -5.51
CA LEU A 282 5.58 -2.34 -4.17
C LEU A 282 6.32 -1.25 -3.39
N MET A 283 5.60 -0.40 -2.65
CA MET A 283 6.23 0.56 -1.73
C MET A 283 5.65 0.42 -0.33
N LEU A 284 6.52 0.42 0.67
CA LEU A 284 6.19 0.40 2.09
C LEU A 284 6.49 1.78 2.68
N GLN A 285 5.49 2.43 3.28
CA GLN A 285 5.63 3.76 3.86
C GLN A 285 6.49 3.71 5.12
N GLY A 286 7.52 4.55 5.18
CA GLY A 286 8.54 4.55 6.25
C GLY A 286 8.65 5.86 7.03
N ASP A 287 7.94 6.90 6.61
CA ASP A 287 8.05 8.25 7.16
C ASP A 287 7.12 8.55 8.36
N HIS A 288 6.16 7.67 8.67
CA HIS A 288 5.15 7.87 9.70
C HIS A 288 5.51 7.30 11.08
N THR A 289 5.50 5.98 11.28
CA THR A 289 5.88 5.33 12.56
C THR A 289 6.74 4.08 12.35
N ALA A 290 7.16 3.47 13.46
CA ALA A 290 7.69 2.12 13.42
C ALA A 290 6.64 1.12 12.93
N VAL A 291 7.07 0.09 12.21
CA VAL A 291 6.24 -1.00 11.66
C VAL A 291 7.15 -2.20 11.34
N GLN A 292 6.63 -3.42 11.45
CA GLN A 292 7.36 -4.63 11.07
C GLN A 292 6.59 -5.39 9.99
N TYR A 293 7.30 -5.90 8.99
CA TYR A 293 6.76 -6.77 7.96
C TYR A 293 7.48 -8.11 7.96
N ARG A 294 6.79 -9.18 7.57
CA ARG A 294 7.38 -10.47 7.20
C ARG A 294 6.54 -11.14 6.13
N ASN A 295 7.03 -12.24 5.57
CA ASN A 295 6.32 -13.06 4.58
C ASN A 295 5.74 -12.24 3.41
N ILE A 296 6.50 -11.26 2.90
CA ILE A 296 6.12 -10.46 1.73
C ILE A 296 6.30 -11.33 0.48
N LEU A 297 5.24 -12.01 0.06
CA LEU A 297 5.23 -12.92 -1.10
C LEU A 297 4.37 -12.33 -2.21
N ILE A 298 4.88 -12.29 -3.44
CA ILE A 298 4.10 -11.84 -4.61
C ILE A 298 4.03 -12.92 -5.68
N LYS A 299 2.86 -13.08 -6.30
CA LYS A 299 2.60 -13.97 -7.43
C LYS A 299 2.05 -13.11 -8.56
N GLU A 300 2.85 -12.94 -9.60
CA GLU A 300 2.43 -12.21 -10.80
C GLU A 300 1.32 -12.99 -11.52
N LEU A 301 0.27 -12.28 -11.94
CA LEU A 301 -0.83 -12.85 -12.71
C LEU A 301 -0.65 -12.55 -14.20
N PRO A 302 -1.20 -13.39 -15.10
CA PRO A 302 -1.31 -13.05 -16.51
C PRO A 302 -2.00 -11.70 -16.67
N SER A 303 -1.42 -10.81 -17.48
CA SER A 303 -2.02 -9.49 -17.74
C SER A 303 -3.42 -9.66 -18.32
N ARG A 304 -4.44 -9.04 -17.71
CA ARG A 304 -5.79 -9.04 -18.27
C ARG A 304 -5.78 -8.43 -19.67
N SER A 305 -6.16 -9.23 -20.66
CA SER A 305 -6.53 -8.70 -21.97
C SER A 305 -7.73 -7.79 -21.82
N LEU A 306 -7.83 -6.77 -22.67
CA LEU A 306 -9.10 -6.09 -22.88
C LEU A 306 -10.18 -7.15 -23.17
N PRO A 307 -11.42 -6.98 -22.66
CA PRO A 307 -12.55 -7.64 -23.29
C PRO A 307 -12.46 -7.35 -24.79
N PRO A 308 -12.67 -8.34 -25.69
CA PRO A 308 -12.80 -8.02 -27.10
C PRO A 308 -13.82 -6.89 -27.20
N ALA A 309 -13.45 -5.81 -27.89
CA ALA A 309 -14.34 -4.68 -28.08
C ALA A 309 -15.70 -5.25 -28.48
N VAL A 310 -16.75 -4.89 -27.73
CA VAL A 310 -18.10 -5.17 -28.16
C VAL A 310 -18.19 -4.46 -29.50
N MET A 311 -18.14 -5.24 -30.58
CA MET A 311 -18.53 -4.75 -31.89
C MET A 311 -19.95 -4.31 -31.65
N ASP A 312 -20.19 -2.99 -31.66
CA ASP A 312 -21.54 -2.47 -31.60
C ASP A 312 -22.27 -3.07 -32.80
N ASP A 313 -23.12 -4.08 -32.54
CA ASP A 313 -24.05 -4.63 -33.51
C ASP A 313 -24.95 -3.46 -33.90
N GLU A 314 -24.61 -2.81 -35.03
CA GLU A 314 -25.26 -1.59 -35.47
C GLU A 314 -26.78 -1.87 -35.56
N PRO A 315 -27.62 -1.22 -34.73
CA PRO A 315 -29.04 -1.54 -34.63
C PRO A 315 -29.79 -0.97 -35.83
N GLY A 316 -29.55 -1.54 -37.01
CA GLY A 316 -30.02 -0.99 -38.29
C GLY A 316 -29.61 -1.73 -39.55
N ALA A 317 -28.66 -2.68 -39.50
CA ALA A 317 -28.22 -3.44 -40.68
C ALA A 317 -29.32 -4.39 -41.22
N LYS A 318 -30.24 -3.83 -41.99
CA LYS A 318 -31.34 -4.55 -42.66
C LYS A 318 -30.74 -5.65 -43.56
N PRO A 319 -31.22 -6.91 -43.48
CA PRO A 319 -30.66 -7.99 -44.29
C PRO A 319 -30.73 -7.63 -45.78
N PRO A 320 -29.69 -7.98 -46.58
CA PRO A 320 -29.69 -7.71 -48.00
C PRO A 320 -30.91 -8.36 -48.67
N PRO A 321 -31.53 -7.72 -49.67
CA PRO A 321 -32.69 -8.28 -50.35
C PRO A 321 -32.35 -9.64 -50.97
N PRO A 322 -33.32 -10.58 -51.05
CA PRO A 322 -33.09 -11.87 -51.69
C PRO A 322 -32.55 -11.68 -53.11
N ILE A 323 -31.46 -12.37 -53.43
CA ILE A 323 -30.93 -12.42 -54.79
C ILE A 323 -31.95 -13.18 -55.64
N ASP A 324 -32.64 -12.46 -56.51
CA ASP A 324 -33.58 -13.04 -57.46
C ASP A 324 -32.81 -13.94 -58.43
N LYS A 325 -33.15 -15.22 -58.43
CA LYS A 325 -32.60 -16.22 -59.35
C LYS A 325 -33.62 -16.44 -60.46
N GLY A 326 -33.50 -15.61 -61.50
CA GLY A 326 -34.17 -15.85 -62.80
C GLY A 326 -33.69 -17.12 -63.49
#